data_AF-A0AAX4HCB0-F1
#
_entry.id   AF-A0AAX4HCB0-F1
#
_cell.length_a   1.000
_cell.length_b   1.000
_cell.length_c   1.000
_cell.angle_alpha   90.00
_cell.angle_beta   90.00
_cell.angle_gamma   90.00
#
_symmetry.space_group_name_H-M   'P 1'
#
loop_
_entity.id
_entity.type
_entity.pdbx_description
1 polymer ?
#
loop_
_entity_poly.entity_id
_entity_poly.type
_entity_poly.pdbx_seq_one_letter_code
_entity_poly.pdbx_strand_id
1 'polypeptide(L)'
;MNRPVKVWLACLLVAVSTVLLYVWTGKVENLLLLETDKNYDIANDKLDRLGLTKKRPVIVKDPLTGESKKIHGRFLHVTDFHPDPFYKPGSDISMFCHGGKGDAGEYGDAILGCDSPMALVEKTIDWIEENLKDEIDFIVWTGDNMRHDNDRNYPRFETDIFAMNEKISDLMLEKFGDLPIPSLGNNDVYPHNLFAVGPTMQTREFYKLWRHFVPQSQLHVFNQGVYFFQEVIPNRLAVLSINTLYLFQSNPLVDSCDRKKDPGYKLFLWLGYTLKEMRKRNMKVWLTGHVPPNAKNYDISCLRKYILWSHEYRDVVIGGLYGHMNIDHFIPLDSVLAYKSMESKFRRLGQLDPLQMEQSEPEDLVSQTLEDMYNAFNSSIYNDDAEDSLGFELSFRKNVRIEGGIPTNKVDFMNTVRKSMYSSIKGKKKSGDFGERYSIAHVSPSVVPTFNPSLRVWEYNITDLHETKSLTTTNWDHFFTKLQYILEDDTKADPMDYEEDILELSDNDVHASAKRDKTVPPKMPKSKQLGPAYMPQLFTPERYVQYYLDLESINKKEKKFDYEIEYTTDKDYGMKDLTVREWLKFGRKLGRPVKDLKKNIFETQGKKAAALWAKFLKHSFVSSDYENLGYG
;
A
#
# COMPACT_ATOMS: atom_id res chain seq x y z
N MET A 1 -53.45 34.96 45.37
CA MET A 1 -53.00 33.71 44.74
C MET A 1 -52.02 34.05 43.64
N ASN A 2 -50.75 33.65 43.75
CA ASN A 2 -49.77 33.46 42.66
C ASN A 2 -48.35 33.70 43.16
N ARG A 3 -47.58 32.62 43.29
CA ARG A 3 -46.12 32.51 43.07
C ARG A 3 -45.65 31.15 43.65
N PRO A 4 -45.75 30.09 42.84
CA PRO A 4 -44.54 29.28 42.63
C PRO A 4 -44.42 28.75 41.19
N VAL A 5 -44.75 29.57 40.17
CA VAL A 5 -44.57 29.16 38.75
C VAL A 5 -43.33 29.78 38.11
N LYS A 6 -42.79 30.87 38.67
CA LYS A 6 -41.62 31.57 38.08
C LYS A 6 -40.26 30.92 38.37
N VAL A 7 -40.13 30.10 39.42
CA VAL A 7 -38.84 29.45 39.76
C VAL A 7 -38.64 28.16 38.94
N TRP A 8 -39.71 27.41 38.69
CA TRP A 8 -39.65 26.20 37.87
C TRP A 8 -39.39 26.48 36.39
N LEU A 9 -40.00 27.52 35.81
CA LEU A 9 -39.71 27.90 34.42
C LEU A 9 -38.27 28.41 34.23
N ALA A 10 -37.70 29.11 35.22
CA ALA A 10 -36.32 29.60 35.14
C ALA A 10 -35.30 28.45 35.21
N CYS A 11 -35.53 27.44 36.05
CA CYS A 11 -34.68 26.24 36.09
C CYS A 11 -34.80 25.39 34.82
N LEU A 12 -36.00 25.27 34.24
CA LEU A 12 -36.19 24.54 32.97
C LEU A 12 -35.54 25.26 31.78
N LEU A 13 -35.62 26.60 31.72
CA LEU A 13 -34.97 27.40 30.68
C LEU A 13 -33.44 27.37 30.79
N VAL A 14 -32.89 27.36 32.00
CA VAL A 14 -31.43 27.21 32.21
C VAL A 14 -30.97 25.81 31.81
N ALA A 15 -31.70 24.75 32.21
CA ALA A 15 -31.38 23.37 31.83
C ALA A 15 -31.53 23.09 30.32
N VAL A 16 -32.56 23.65 29.69
CA VAL A 16 -32.77 23.55 28.23
C VAL A 16 -31.72 24.39 27.49
N SER A 17 -31.29 25.55 28.03
CA SER A 17 -30.20 26.36 27.46
C SER A 17 -28.83 25.71 27.61
N THR A 18 -28.53 25.01 28.72
CA THR A 18 -27.26 24.29 28.88
C THR A 18 -27.23 23.02 28.05
N VAL A 19 -28.35 22.31 27.87
CA VAL A 19 -28.44 21.18 26.94
C VAL A 19 -28.37 21.66 25.48
N LEU A 20 -29.03 22.77 25.12
CA LEU A 20 -28.90 23.35 23.77
C LEU A 20 -27.50 23.92 23.52
N LEU A 21 -26.82 24.52 24.51
CA LEU A 21 -25.41 24.93 24.39
C LEU A 21 -24.44 23.73 24.32
N TYR A 22 -24.76 22.61 24.97
CA TYR A 22 -23.99 21.36 24.84
C TYR A 22 -24.17 20.71 23.45
N VAL A 23 -25.40 20.76 22.91
CA VAL A 23 -25.72 20.29 21.56
C VAL A 23 -25.16 21.23 20.47
N TRP A 24 -25.03 22.53 20.76
CA TRP A 24 -24.51 23.52 19.80
C TRP A 24 -22.97 23.66 19.80
N THR A 25 -22.28 23.20 20.87
CA THR A 25 -20.81 23.22 20.94
C THR A 25 -20.11 21.95 20.41
N GLY A 26 -20.87 20.96 19.93
CA GLY A 26 -20.32 19.83 19.15
C GLY A 26 -19.27 18.98 19.87
N LYS A 27 -19.20 19.02 21.20
CA LYS A 27 -18.30 18.19 22.02
C LYS A 27 -19.11 17.06 22.66
N VAL A 28 -19.44 16.05 21.87
CA VAL A 28 -19.82 14.74 22.42
C VAL A 28 -18.51 13.96 22.61
N GLU A 29 -18.21 13.57 23.85
CA GLU A 29 -17.10 12.66 24.16
C GLU A 29 -17.43 11.26 23.60
N ASN A 30 -17.06 11.00 22.36
CA ASN A 30 -17.14 9.66 21.76
C ASN A 30 -15.92 8.84 22.21
N LEU A 31 -15.94 8.32 23.44
CA LEU A 31 -14.91 7.41 23.93
C LEU A 31 -15.22 5.98 23.48
N LEU A 32 -14.35 5.38 22.65
CA LEU A 32 -14.35 3.94 22.39
C LEU A 32 -14.09 3.19 23.70
N LEU A 33 -14.94 2.22 24.03
CA LEU A 33 -14.71 1.33 25.18
C LEU A 33 -13.82 0.17 24.71
N LEU A 34 -12.69 0.01 25.40
CA LEU A 34 -11.68 -0.99 25.07
C LEU A 34 -11.44 -1.91 26.26
N GLU A 35 -11.65 -3.22 26.09
CA GLU A 35 -11.48 -4.20 27.17
C GLU A 35 -10.81 -5.48 26.67
N THR A 36 -9.87 -6.02 27.45
CA THR A 36 -9.20 -7.29 27.09
C THR A 36 -10.20 -8.42 27.25
N ASP A 37 -10.26 -9.34 26.30
CA ASP A 37 -11.13 -10.51 26.45
C ASP A 37 -10.59 -11.45 27.54
N LYS A 38 -11.15 -11.34 28.74
CA LYS A 38 -10.77 -12.15 29.91
C LYS A 38 -11.25 -13.61 29.81
N ASN A 39 -12.22 -13.89 28.94
CA ASN A 39 -12.81 -15.21 28.75
C ASN A 39 -12.14 -16.00 27.60
N TYR A 40 -11.14 -15.43 26.94
CA TYR A 40 -10.43 -16.07 25.84
C TYR A 40 -9.43 -17.12 26.34
N ASP A 41 -9.64 -18.38 26.00
CA ASP A 41 -8.68 -19.45 26.24
C ASP A 41 -7.52 -19.37 25.24
N ILE A 42 -6.30 -19.40 25.76
CA ILE A 42 -5.05 -19.21 24.99
C ILE A 42 -4.61 -20.54 24.37
N ALA A 43 -5.19 -21.67 24.77
CA ALA A 43 -4.95 -22.97 24.18
C ALA A 43 -5.80 -23.20 22.91
N ASN A 44 -5.33 -22.69 21.77
CA ASN A 44 -5.95 -22.97 20.48
C ASN A 44 -4.96 -23.69 19.54
N ASP A 45 -5.12 -25.01 19.38
CA ASP A 45 -4.33 -25.86 18.46
C ASP A 45 -4.42 -25.35 17.01
N LYS A 46 -5.51 -24.65 16.65
CA LYS A 46 -5.70 -24.02 15.33
C LYS A 46 -4.62 -22.98 15.03
N LEU A 47 -4.27 -22.13 16.00
CA LEU A 47 -3.27 -21.08 15.81
C LEU A 47 -1.87 -21.66 15.62
N ASP A 48 -1.54 -22.71 16.36
CA ASP A 48 -0.26 -23.41 16.21
C ASP A 48 -0.15 -24.07 14.82
N ARG A 49 -1.22 -24.72 14.34
CA ARG A 49 -1.29 -25.28 12.99
C ARG A 49 -1.08 -24.21 11.92
N LEU A 50 -1.66 -23.03 12.12
CA LEU A 50 -1.51 -21.89 11.20
C LEU A 50 -0.20 -21.13 11.41
N GLY A 51 0.63 -21.46 12.41
CA GLY A 51 1.88 -20.76 12.68
C GLY A 51 1.72 -19.34 13.23
N LEU A 52 0.52 -18.98 13.71
CA LEU A 52 0.17 -17.66 14.25
C LEU A 52 0.51 -17.57 15.74
N THR A 53 0.87 -16.38 16.22
CA THR A 53 1.19 -16.19 17.65
C THR A 53 -0.07 -16.18 18.50
N LYS A 54 -0.02 -16.80 19.68
CA LYS A 54 -1.11 -16.76 20.66
C LYS A 54 -1.11 -15.42 21.39
N LYS A 55 -1.98 -14.50 20.98
CA LYS A 55 -2.19 -13.18 21.61
C LYS A 55 -3.59 -13.10 22.20
N ARG A 56 -3.74 -12.37 23.30
CA ARG A 56 -5.06 -12.05 23.84
C ARG A 56 -5.67 -10.93 23.02
N PRO A 57 -6.86 -11.14 22.44
CA PRO A 57 -7.51 -10.10 21.66
C PRO A 57 -8.08 -8.97 22.52
N VAL A 58 -8.26 -7.82 21.89
CA VAL A 58 -8.81 -6.58 22.45
C VAL A 58 -10.20 -6.37 21.90
N ILE A 59 -11.21 -6.22 22.76
CA ILE A 59 -12.56 -5.86 22.32
C ILE A 59 -12.62 -4.33 22.18
N VAL A 60 -12.95 -3.87 20.98
CA VAL A 60 -13.20 -2.47 20.64
C VAL A 60 -14.69 -2.27 20.46
N LYS A 61 -15.32 -1.41 21.26
CA LYS A 61 -16.75 -1.09 21.13
C LYS A 61 -16.95 0.32 20.59
N ASP A 62 -17.61 0.42 19.45
CA ASP A 62 -18.02 1.69 18.85
C ASP A 62 -19.08 2.36 19.75
N PRO A 63 -18.84 3.61 20.22
CA PRO A 63 -19.77 4.30 21.09
C PRO A 63 -21.03 4.81 20.36
N LEU A 64 -20.99 4.97 19.04
CA LEU A 64 -22.09 5.47 18.21
C LEU A 64 -23.03 4.34 17.78
N THR A 65 -22.49 3.23 17.30
CA THR A 65 -23.30 2.08 16.84
C THR A 65 -23.57 1.06 17.95
N GLY A 66 -22.71 1.05 18.98
CA GLY A 66 -22.75 0.03 20.03
C GLY A 66 -22.15 -1.31 19.61
N GLU A 67 -21.68 -1.44 18.37
CA GLU A 67 -21.07 -2.65 17.83
C GLU A 67 -19.71 -2.91 18.48
N SER A 68 -19.42 -4.19 18.75
CA SER A 68 -18.16 -4.63 19.31
C SER A 68 -17.37 -5.46 18.30
N LYS A 69 -16.12 -5.07 18.05
CA LYS A 69 -15.18 -5.80 17.20
C LYS A 69 -14.04 -6.36 18.05
N LYS A 70 -13.73 -7.64 17.86
CA LYS A 70 -12.56 -8.28 18.49
C LYS A 70 -11.33 -8.03 17.61
N ILE A 71 -10.26 -7.53 18.21
CA ILE A 71 -8.98 -7.21 17.56
C ILE A 71 -7.90 -8.19 18.03
N HIS A 72 -7.44 -9.02 17.12
CA HIS A 72 -6.44 -10.07 17.32
C HIS A 72 -5.01 -9.57 17.08
N GLY A 73 -4.85 -8.43 16.41
CA GLY A 73 -3.54 -7.92 16.01
C GLY A 73 -3.01 -8.62 14.77
N ARG A 74 -3.89 -9.00 13.85
CA ARG A 74 -3.54 -9.73 12.63
C ARG A 74 -4.36 -9.26 11.43
N PHE A 75 -3.80 -9.30 10.23
CA PHE A 75 -4.55 -9.03 9.01
C PHE A 75 -4.05 -9.88 7.85
N LEU A 76 -4.96 -10.22 6.93
CA LEU A 76 -4.65 -10.95 5.71
C LEU A 76 -4.22 -9.98 4.60
N HIS A 77 -3.23 -10.37 3.80
CA HIS A 77 -2.91 -9.74 2.53
C HIS A 77 -3.01 -10.80 1.42
N VAL A 78 -3.90 -10.54 0.45
CA VAL A 78 -4.15 -11.40 -0.72
C VAL A 78 -4.23 -10.53 -1.97
N THR A 79 -3.73 -11.02 -3.11
CA THR A 79 -3.60 -10.24 -4.34
C THR A 79 -3.63 -11.13 -5.57
N ASP A 80 -3.96 -10.54 -6.72
CA ASP A 80 -3.74 -11.13 -8.04
C ASP A 80 -4.41 -12.50 -8.18
N PHE A 81 -5.76 -12.51 -8.10
CA PHE A 81 -6.53 -13.73 -8.30
C PHE A 81 -6.50 -14.18 -9.76
N HIS A 82 -6.62 -13.25 -10.70
CA HIS A 82 -6.73 -13.52 -12.15
C HIS A 82 -7.66 -14.70 -12.48
N PRO A 83 -8.94 -14.68 -12.05
CA PRO A 83 -9.90 -15.70 -12.42
C PRO A 83 -10.08 -15.76 -13.94
N ASP A 84 -9.93 -16.96 -14.47
CA ASP A 84 -10.16 -17.29 -15.87
C ASP A 84 -11.39 -18.21 -15.99
N PRO A 85 -12.53 -17.68 -16.50
CA PRO A 85 -13.74 -18.47 -16.70
C PRO A 85 -13.63 -19.43 -17.90
N PHE A 86 -12.60 -19.32 -18.73
CA PHE A 86 -12.39 -20.16 -19.91
C PHE A 86 -11.44 -21.34 -19.64
N TYR A 87 -10.77 -21.35 -18.49
CA TYR A 87 -9.88 -22.44 -18.07
C TYR A 87 -10.60 -23.80 -18.10
N LYS A 88 -9.96 -24.80 -18.69
CA LYS A 88 -10.44 -26.18 -18.74
C LYS A 88 -9.38 -27.15 -18.23
N PRO A 89 -9.63 -27.91 -17.15
CA PRO A 89 -8.74 -29.00 -16.75
C PRO A 89 -8.56 -30.01 -17.89
N GLY A 90 -7.33 -30.52 -18.06
CA GLY A 90 -6.93 -31.44 -19.13
C GLY A 90 -6.79 -30.82 -20.52
N SER A 91 -6.74 -29.48 -20.60
CA SER A 91 -6.50 -28.74 -21.84
C SER A 91 -5.00 -28.56 -22.12
N ASP A 92 -4.69 -28.08 -23.32
CA ASP A 92 -3.32 -27.77 -23.73
C ASP A 92 -2.89 -26.40 -23.19
N ILE A 93 -1.81 -26.38 -22.43
CA ILE A 93 -1.20 -25.17 -21.84
C ILE A 93 -0.79 -24.17 -22.93
N SER A 94 -0.32 -24.66 -24.10
CA SER A 94 0.06 -23.80 -25.22
C SER A 94 -1.14 -23.06 -25.84
N MET A 95 -2.36 -23.51 -25.53
CA MET A 95 -3.62 -22.87 -25.88
C MET A 95 -4.25 -22.14 -24.68
N PHE A 96 -3.41 -21.58 -23.81
CA PHE A 96 -3.81 -20.78 -22.64
C PHE A 96 -4.72 -21.54 -21.65
N CYS A 97 -4.69 -22.87 -21.67
CA CYS A 97 -5.59 -23.72 -20.91
C CYS A 97 -7.09 -23.59 -21.27
N HIS A 98 -7.43 -23.06 -22.46
CA HIS A 98 -8.82 -22.88 -22.89
C HIS A 98 -9.35 -24.00 -23.81
N GLY A 99 -8.46 -24.81 -24.40
CA GLY A 99 -8.80 -25.79 -25.42
C GLY A 99 -7.71 -26.80 -25.73
N GLY A 100 -7.96 -27.68 -26.70
CA GLY A 100 -7.07 -28.81 -26.99
C GLY A 100 -7.14 -29.91 -25.91
N LYS A 101 -6.25 -30.89 -26.03
CA LYS A 101 -6.07 -31.95 -25.04
C LYS A 101 -4.63 -31.90 -24.54
N GLY A 102 -4.47 -31.76 -23.24
CA GLY A 102 -3.18 -31.70 -22.56
C GLY A 102 -3.32 -32.09 -21.09
N ASP A 103 -2.43 -31.55 -20.27
CA ASP A 103 -2.26 -31.97 -18.88
C ASP A 103 -2.54 -30.84 -17.87
N ALA A 104 -3.28 -29.79 -18.29
CA ALA A 104 -3.66 -28.69 -17.40
C ALA A 104 -4.38 -29.21 -16.14
N GLY A 105 -3.88 -28.83 -14.96
CA GLY A 105 -4.35 -29.27 -13.66
C GLY A 105 -5.77 -28.82 -13.32
N GLU A 106 -6.35 -29.39 -12.26
CA GLU A 106 -7.69 -29.00 -11.81
C GLU A 106 -7.68 -27.58 -11.20
N TYR A 107 -6.62 -27.26 -10.47
CA TYR A 107 -6.44 -25.99 -9.76
C TYR A 107 -5.38 -25.10 -10.41
N GLY A 108 -5.03 -25.35 -11.67
CA GLY A 108 -3.92 -24.68 -12.36
C GLY A 108 -2.58 -25.35 -12.10
N ASP A 109 -1.54 -24.85 -12.76
CA ASP A 109 -0.17 -25.35 -12.64
C ASP A 109 0.81 -24.19 -12.55
N ALA A 110 1.68 -24.22 -11.54
CA ALA A 110 2.70 -23.21 -11.35
C ALA A 110 3.65 -23.14 -12.57
N ILE A 111 4.07 -21.93 -12.96
CA ILE A 111 5.11 -21.68 -13.99
C ILE A 111 4.64 -21.97 -15.44
N LEU A 112 3.48 -22.61 -15.64
CA LEU A 112 3.02 -23.00 -16.98
C LEU A 112 2.31 -21.88 -17.75
N GLY A 113 1.99 -20.77 -17.07
CA GLY A 113 1.56 -19.53 -17.73
C GLY A 113 0.07 -19.40 -18.03
N CYS A 114 -0.76 -20.27 -17.46
CA CYS A 114 -2.21 -20.10 -17.45
C CYS A 114 -2.65 -19.24 -16.25
N ASP A 115 -3.79 -18.57 -16.39
CA ASP A 115 -4.44 -17.86 -15.30
C ASP A 115 -5.22 -18.81 -14.38
N SER A 116 -5.82 -18.30 -13.31
CA SER A 116 -6.44 -19.14 -12.28
C SER A 116 -7.75 -19.74 -12.76
N PRO A 117 -7.94 -21.07 -12.69
CA PRO A 117 -9.28 -21.63 -12.81
C PRO A 117 -10.18 -21.06 -11.72
N MET A 118 -11.47 -20.86 -12.02
CA MET A 118 -12.45 -20.43 -11.00
C MET A 118 -12.42 -21.32 -9.75
N ALA A 119 -12.18 -22.61 -9.92
CA ALA A 119 -12.08 -23.58 -8.81
C ALA A 119 -10.95 -23.25 -7.83
N LEU A 120 -9.79 -22.77 -8.32
CA LEU A 120 -8.69 -22.34 -7.45
C LEU A 120 -9.12 -21.13 -6.62
N VAL A 121 -9.68 -20.10 -7.27
CA VAL A 121 -10.09 -18.85 -6.61
C VAL A 121 -11.16 -19.10 -5.54
N GLU A 122 -12.20 -19.85 -5.89
CA GLU A 122 -13.30 -20.20 -4.97
C GLU A 122 -12.78 -21.03 -3.78
N LYS A 123 -11.93 -22.04 -4.02
CA LYS A 123 -11.33 -22.86 -2.96
C LYS A 123 -10.35 -22.08 -2.07
N THR A 124 -9.61 -21.14 -2.63
CA THR A 124 -8.73 -20.25 -1.85
C THR A 124 -9.57 -19.38 -0.91
N ILE A 125 -10.66 -18.79 -1.39
CA ILE A 125 -11.55 -17.96 -0.58
C ILE A 125 -12.24 -18.79 0.51
N ASP A 126 -12.73 -19.99 0.18
CA ASP A 126 -13.29 -20.93 1.16
C ASP A 126 -12.25 -21.30 2.24
N TRP A 127 -11.01 -21.59 1.84
CA TRP A 127 -9.95 -21.90 2.79
C TRP A 127 -9.66 -20.74 3.74
N ILE A 128 -9.63 -19.50 3.24
CA ILE A 128 -9.45 -18.29 4.05
C ILE A 128 -10.62 -18.15 5.04
N GLU A 129 -11.86 -18.36 4.59
CA GLU A 129 -13.04 -18.32 5.47
C GLU A 129 -12.92 -19.32 6.61
N GLU A 130 -12.66 -20.59 6.30
CA GLU A 130 -12.62 -21.68 7.28
C GLU A 130 -11.46 -21.52 8.29
N ASN A 131 -10.33 -20.99 7.83
CA ASN A 131 -9.10 -20.98 8.61
C ASN A 131 -8.78 -19.65 9.28
N LEU A 132 -9.08 -18.51 8.65
CA LEU A 132 -8.54 -17.22 9.03
C LEU A 132 -9.58 -16.17 9.42
N LYS A 133 -10.82 -16.24 8.91
CA LYS A 133 -11.87 -15.21 9.09
C LYS A 133 -12.03 -14.74 10.54
N ASP A 134 -12.10 -15.68 11.49
CA ASP A 134 -12.30 -15.38 12.92
C ASP A 134 -11.00 -15.02 13.68
N GLU A 135 -9.86 -14.96 12.98
CA GLU A 135 -8.53 -14.75 13.57
C GLU A 135 -7.81 -13.52 13.02
N ILE A 136 -8.46 -12.78 12.11
CA ILE A 136 -7.95 -11.58 11.44
C ILE A 136 -8.88 -10.38 11.66
N ASP A 137 -8.30 -9.18 11.61
CA ASP A 137 -8.99 -7.93 11.92
C ASP A 137 -9.52 -7.22 10.66
N PHE A 138 -8.90 -7.46 9.51
CA PHE A 138 -9.23 -6.91 8.19
C PHE A 138 -8.46 -7.68 7.10
N ILE A 139 -8.87 -7.47 5.84
CA ILE A 139 -8.26 -8.08 4.66
C ILE A 139 -7.80 -6.96 3.71
N VAL A 140 -6.50 -6.92 3.42
CA VAL A 140 -5.95 -6.10 2.34
C VAL A 140 -6.01 -6.92 1.05
N TRP A 141 -6.80 -6.44 0.08
CA TRP A 141 -7.05 -7.12 -1.19
C TRP A 141 -6.60 -6.21 -2.34
N THR A 142 -5.44 -6.50 -2.92
CA THR A 142 -4.80 -5.55 -3.86
C THR A 142 -5.14 -5.78 -5.33
N GLY A 143 -6.35 -6.25 -5.64
CA GLY A 143 -6.91 -6.24 -7.00
C GLY A 143 -6.37 -7.31 -7.95
N ASP A 144 -6.58 -7.06 -9.24
CA ASP A 144 -6.38 -7.99 -10.36
C ASP A 144 -7.31 -9.21 -10.27
N ASN A 145 -8.60 -8.90 -10.43
CA ASN A 145 -9.73 -9.82 -10.40
C ASN A 145 -10.18 -10.25 -11.80
N MET A 146 -9.33 -10.09 -12.80
CA MET A 146 -9.62 -10.54 -14.15
C MET A 146 -8.35 -11.11 -14.77
N ARG A 147 -8.49 -12.23 -15.48
CA ARG A 147 -7.42 -12.84 -16.27
C ARG A 147 -6.70 -11.85 -17.19
N HIS A 148 -5.50 -12.22 -17.59
CA HIS A 148 -4.74 -11.52 -18.61
C HIS A 148 -5.44 -11.61 -19.98
N ASP A 149 -5.17 -10.62 -20.83
CA ASP A 149 -5.70 -10.54 -22.18
C ASP A 149 -4.71 -11.12 -23.21
N ASN A 150 -4.32 -12.39 -23.01
CA ASN A 150 -3.31 -13.07 -23.82
C ASN A 150 -3.90 -14.03 -24.88
N ASP A 151 -5.16 -14.47 -24.74
CA ASP A 151 -5.84 -15.29 -25.75
C ASP A 151 -6.71 -14.44 -26.70
N ARG A 152 -6.32 -14.41 -27.97
CA ARG A 152 -7.04 -13.68 -29.04
C ARG A 152 -8.39 -14.29 -29.40
N ASN A 153 -8.65 -15.56 -29.05
CA ASN A 153 -9.94 -16.20 -29.28
C ASN A 153 -10.98 -15.80 -28.23
N TYR A 154 -10.51 -15.38 -27.06
CA TYR A 154 -11.33 -14.89 -25.96
C TYR A 154 -10.81 -13.52 -25.51
N PRO A 155 -10.98 -12.47 -26.34
CA PRO A 155 -10.58 -11.12 -25.95
C PRO A 155 -11.33 -10.67 -24.69
N ARG A 156 -10.65 -9.91 -23.83
CA ARG A 156 -11.21 -9.34 -22.61
C ARG A 156 -11.95 -8.04 -22.92
N PHE A 157 -13.27 -7.98 -22.70
CA PHE A 157 -14.05 -6.75 -22.84
C PHE A 157 -14.36 -6.09 -21.50
N GLU A 158 -14.74 -4.81 -21.53
CA GLU A 158 -15.13 -4.04 -20.34
C GLU A 158 -16.27 -4.71 -19.56
N THR A 159 -17.25 -5.31 -20.25
CA THR A 159 -18.35 -6.03 -19.61
C THR A 159 -17.88 -7.26 -18.85
N ASP A 160 -16.90 -7.99 -19.38
CA ASP A 160 -16.35 -9.19 -18.73
C ASP A 160 -15.57 -8.81 -17.48
N ILE A 161 -14.80 -7.72 -17.55
CA ILE A 161 -14.03 -7.17 -16.44
C ILE A 161 -14.96 -6.77 -15.29
N PHE A 162 -16.03 -6.03 -15.58
CA PHE A 162 -16.99 -5.63 -14.54
C PHE A 162 -17.76 -6.82 -13.97
N ALA A 163 -18.21 -7.75 -14.81
CA ALA A 163 -18.90 -8.95 -14.34
C ALA A 163 -18.03 -9.81 -13.43
N MET A 164 -16.74 -9.95 -13.75
CA MET A 164 -15.83 -10.69 -12.90
C MET A 164 -15.48 -9.93 -11.61
N ASN A 165 -15.26 -8.62 -11.68
CA ASN A 165 -15.06 -7.81 -10.49
C ASN A 165 -16.30 -7.81 -9.57
N GLU A 166 -17.51 -7.82 -10.13
CA GLU A 166 -18.76 -8.03 -9.38
C GLU A 166 -18.77 -9.40 -8.71
N LYS A 167 -18.51 -10.48 -9.47
CA LYS A 167 -18.47 -11.85 -8.92
C LYS A 167 -17.50 -11.99 -7.75
N ILE A 168 -16.27 -11.48 -7.87
CA ILE A 168 -15.28 -11.57 -6.79
C ILE A 168 -15.66 -10.64 -5.63
N SER A 169 -16.16 -9.44 -5.89
CA SER A 169 -16.61 -8.52 -4.83
C SER A 169 -17.77 -9.11 -4.02
N ASP A 170 -18.75 -9.72 -4.68
CA ASP A 170 -19.89 -10.39 -4.04
C ASP A 170 -19.43 -11.59 -3.21
N LEU A 171 -18.52 -12.40 -3.74
CA LEU A 171 -17.94 -13.53 -3.00
C LEU A 171 -17.18 -13.06 -1.76
N MET A 172 -16.38 -12.00 -1.88
CA MET A 172 -15.66 -11.41 -0.74
C MET A 172 -16.62 -10.82 0.30
N LEU A 173 -17.71 -10.18 -0.13
CA LEU A 173 -18.73 -9.63 0.75
C LEU A 173 -19.51 -10.74 1.48
N GLU A 174 -19.94 -11.78 0.76
CA GLU A 174 -20.66 -12.93 1.33
C GLU A 174 -19.82 -13.61 2.42
N LYS A 175 -18.54 -13.81 2.13
CA LYS A 175 -17.62 -14.59 2.97
C LYS A 175 -17.05 -13.78 4.11
N PHE A 176 -16.82 -12.48 3.95
CA PHE A 176 -16.06 -11.68 4.93
C PHE A 176 -16.77 -10.41 5.41
N GLY A 177 -17.94 -10.07 4.88
CA GLY A 177 -18.64 -8.82 5.23
C GLY A 177 -17.77 -7.60 4.95
N ASP A 178 -17.60 -6.75 5.96
CA ASP A 178 -16.90 -5.45 5.82
C ASP A 178 -15.37 -5.54 6.05
N LEU A 179 -14.81 -6.74 6.23
CA LEU A 179 -13.36 -6.94 6.43
C LEU A 179 -12.49 -6.56 5.21
N PRO A 180 -12.91 -6.78 3.94
CA PRO A 180 -12.09 -6.50 2.77
C PRO A 180 -11.90 -5.01 2.46
N ILE A 181 -10.68 -4.65 2.10
CA ILE A 181 -10.28 -3.31 1.66
C ILE A 181 -9.65 -3.44 0.26
N PRO A 182 -10.47 -3.29 -0.81
CA PRO A 182 -10.00 -3.46 -2.17
C PRO A 182 -9.06 -2.34 -2.63
N SER A 183 -8.12 -2.69 -3.51
CA SER A 183 -7.38 -1.77 -4.38
C SER A 183 -7.60 -2.14 -5.84
N LEU A 184 -7.54 -1.15 -6.73
CA LEU A 184 -7.74 -1.34 -8.16
C LEU A 184 -6.47 -1.91 -8.83
N GLY A 185 -6.62 -3.05 -9.52
CA GLY A 185 -5.59 -3.68 -10.33
C GLY A 185 -5.49 -3.13 -11.75
N ASN A 186 -4.40 -3.42 -12.44
CA ASN A 186 -4.20 -2.97 -13.82
C ASN A 186 -4.90 -3.87 -14.86
N ASN A 187 -5.24 -5.11 -14.48
CA ASN A 187 -6.13 -5.99 -15.22
C ASN A 187 -7.61 -5.81 -14.86
N ASP A 188 -7.94 -4.92 -13.93
CA ASP A 188 -9.34 -4.57 -13.63
C ASP A 188 -9.87 -3.44 -14.51
N VAL A 189 -9.10 -2.98 -15.50
CA VAL A 189 -9.48 -1.84 -16.33
C VAL A 189 -9.44 -2.15 -17.82
N TYR A 190 -10.30 -1.44 -18.55
CA TYR A 190 -10.40 -1.48 -20.01
C TYR A 190 -10.29 -0.05 -20.58
N PRO A 191 -9.45 0.18 -21.61
CA PRO A 191 -8.38 -0.69 -22.09
C PRO A 191 -7.34 -1.02 -20.99
N HIS A 192 -6.54 -2.07 -21.18
CA HIS A 192 -5.53 -2.50 -20.20
C HIS A 192 -4.63 -1.33 -19.75
N ASN A 193 -4.39 -1.21 -18.44
CA ASN A 193 -3.66 -0.13 -17.75
C ASN A 193 -4.27 1.29 -17.83
N LEU A 194 -5.24 1.54 -18.70
CA LEU A 194 -5.78 2.89 -18.90
C LEU A 194 -6.85 3.19 -17.85
N PHE A 195 -6.58 4.16 -17.00
CA PHE A 195 -7.55 4.67 -16.03
C PHE A 195 -7.50 6.19 -15.97
N ALA A 196 -8.62 6.84 -16.27
CA ALA A 196 -8.75 8.29 -16.31
C ALA A 196 -9.19 8.89 -14.96
N VAL A 197 -8.94 10.18 -14.77
CA VAL A 197 -9.47 10.94 -13.63
C VAL A 197 -10.99 11.01 -13.71
N GLY A 198 -11.66 10.72 -12.60
CA GLY A 198 -13.11 10.72 -12.52
C GLY A 198 -13.73 12.11 -12.30
N PRO A 199 -15.07 12.21 -12.35
CA PRO A 199 -16.01 11.09 -12.51
C PRO A 199 -16.13 10.61 -13.95
N THR A 200 -15.85 9.31 -14.17
CA THR A 200 -16.10 8.58 -15.42
C THR A 200 -17.13 7.46 -15.21
N MET A 201 -17.62 6.85 -16.30
CA MET A 201 -18.46 5.65 -16.20
C MET A 201 -17.75 4.55 -15.40
N GLN A 202 -16.48 4.30 -15.72
CA GLN A 202 -15.65 3.31 -15.03
C GLN A 202 -15.55 3.55 -13.51
N THR A 203 -15.29 4.80 -13.07
CA THR A 203 -15.25 5.11 -11.62
C THR A 203 -16.59 4.89 -10.92
N ARG A 204 -17.71 5.16 -11.61
CA ARG A 204 -19.05 4.98 -11.07
C ARG A 204 -19.43 3.51 -10.98
N GLU A 205 -19.05 2.70 -11.97
CA GLU A 205 -19.24 1.25 -11.91
C GLU A 205 -18.44 0.65 -10.75
N PHE A 206 -17.16 0.99 -10.59
CA PHE A 206 -16.38 0.54 -9.43
C PHE A 206 -16.99 0.95 -8.08
N TYR A 207 -17.59 2.14 -8.00
CA TYR A 207 -18.29 2.54 -6.78
C TYR A 207 -19.49 1.63 -6.49
N LYS A 208 -20.25 1.23 -7.51
CA LYS A 208 -21.37 0.29 -7.31
C LYS A 208 -20.87 -1.06 -6.80
N LEU A 209 -19.80 -1.59 -7.39
CA LEU A 209 -19.19 -2.86 -7.01
C LEU A 209 -18.67 -2.83 -5.57
N TRP A 210 -18.05 -1.73 -5.16
CA TRP A 210 -17.41 -1.60 -3.83
C TRP A 210 -18.21 -0.81 -2.82
N ARG A 211 -19.50 -0.54 -3.06
CA ARG A 211 -20.32 0.34 -2.22
C ARG A 211 -20.38 -0.07 -0.75
N HIS A 212 -20.22 -1.38 -0.46
CA HIS A 212 -20.23 -1.91 0.90
C HIS A 212 -18.87 -1.75 1.58
N PHE A 213 -17.76 -1.78 0.83
CA PHE A 213 -16.41 -1.62 1.37
C PHE A 213 -16.00 -0.14 1.52
N VAL A 214 -16.62 0.76 0.75
CA VAL A 214 -16.28 2.19 0.73
C VAL A 214 -17.20 2.96 1.69
N PRO A 215 -16.66 3.64 2.72
CA PRO A 215 -17.47 4.47 3.59
C PRO A 215 -18.23 5.54 2.81
N GLN A 216 -19.54 5.69 3.06
CA GLN A 216 -20.41 6.56 2.27
C GLN A 216 -19.96 8.02 2.23
N SER A 217 -19.34 8.52 3.30
CA SER A 217 -18.75 9.87 3.39
C SER A 217 -17.66 10.14 2.35
N GLN A 218 -17.10 9.09 1.74
CA GLN A 218 -16.04 9.15 0.74
C GLN A 218 -16.54 8.99 -0.70
N LEU A 219 -17.85 8.83 -0.93
CA LEU A 219 -18.45 8.66 -2.27
C LEU A 219 -17.89 9.64 -3.31
N HIS A 220 -17.83 10.93 -2.99
CA HIS A 220 -17.41 11.94 -3.96
C HIS A 220 -15.93 11.80 -4.32
N VAL A 221 -15.08 11.61 -3.31
CA VAL A 221 -13.65 11.39 -3.47
C VAL A 221 -13.38 10.08 -4.23
N PHE A 222 -14.10 9.02 -3.89
CA PHE A 222 -14.00 7.75 -4.59
C PHE A 222 -14.32 7.91 -6.08
N ASN A 223 -15.40 8.62 -6.42
CA ASN A 223 -15.75 8.87 -7.81
C ASN A 223 -14.71 9.73 -8.56
N GLN A 224 -13.85 10.47 -7.87
CA GLN A 224 -12.77 11.24 -8.53
C GLN A 224 -11.58 10.36 -8.92
N GLY A 225 -11.33 9.23 -8.24
CA GLY A 225 -10.15 8.45 -8.59
C GLY A 225 -9.99 7.06 -8.00
N VAL A 226 -11.05 6.47 -7.45
CA VAL A 226 -11.06 5.10 -6.89
C VAL A 226 -9.98 4.93 -5.83
N TYR A 227 -9.87 5.95 -4.96
CA TYR A 227 -9.07 5.91 -3.76
C TYR A 227 -9.93 6.32 -2.56
N PHE A 228 -9.70 5.68 -1.42
CA PHE A 228 -10.46 5.86 -0.18
C PHE A 228 -9.65 5.31 0.99
N PHE A 229 -10.18 5.42 2.20
CA PHE A 229 -9.69 4.66 3.34
C PHE A 229 -10.81 4.00 4.13
N GLN A 230 -10.46 2.95 4.87
CA GLN A 230 -11.32 2.39 5.90
C GLN A 230 -10.60 2.46 7.25
N GLU A 231 -11.31 2.82 8.31
CA GLU A 231 -10.81 2.70 9.67
C GLU A 231 -10.97 1.25 10.12
N VAL A 232 -9.86 0.52 10.20
CA VAL A 232 -9.85 -0.88 10.67
C VAL A 232 -9.93 -0.97 12.18
N ILE A 233 -9.43 0.08 12.87
CA ILE A 233 -9.66 0.35 14.29
C ILE A 233 -10.09 1.82 14.40
N PRO A 234 -11.34 2.11 14.81
CA PRO A 234 -11.89 3.45 14.79
C PRO A 234 -11.00 4.50 15.46
N ASN A 235 -10.79 5.63 14.79
CA ASN A 235 -9.94 6.76 15.20
C ASN A 235 -8.49 6.39 15.59
N ARG A 236 -7.96 5.23 15.18
CA ARG A 236 -6.61 4.78 15.54
C ARG A 236 -5.79 4.23 14.38
N LEU A 237 -6.34 3.27 13.64
CA LEU A 237 -5.66 2.60 12.54
C LEU A 237 -6.56 2.60 11.31
N ALA A 238 -6.04 3.08 10.19
CA ALA A 238 -6.73 3.06 8.92
C ALA A 238 -5.86 2.42 7.82
N VAL A 239 -6.51 1.95 6.77
CA VAL A 239 -5.86 1.48 5.55
C VAL A 239 -6.31 2.38 4.41
N LEU A 240 -5.35 3.05 3.76
CA LEU A 240 -5.59 3.94 2.63
C LEU A 240 -5.36 3.16 1.34
N SER A 241 -6.43 2.88 0.60
CA SER A 241 -6.38 2.31 -0.74
C SER A 241 -6.15 3.43 -1.74
N ILE A 242 -4.96 3.43 -2.35
CA ILE A 242 -4.57 4.39 -3.39
C ILE A 242 -4.67 3.76 -4.78
N ASN A 243 -5.15 4.54 -5.74
CA ASN A 243 -5.15 4.12 -7.12
C ASN A 243 -3.76 4.28 -7.75
N THR A 244 -3.00 3.20 -7.75
CA THR A 244 -1.63 3.19 -8.26
C THR A 244 -1.55 3.36 -9.77
N LEU A 245 -2.64 3.19 -10.53
CA LEU A 245 -2.68 3.47 -11.96
C LEU A 245 -2.46 4.95 -12.28
N TYR A 246 -2.68 5.85 -11.31
CA TYR A 246 -2.37 7.27 -11.45
C TYR A 246 -0.89 7.62 -11.28
N LEU A 247 -0.10 6.64 -10.83
CA LEU A 247 1.36 6.75 -10.70
C LEU A 247 2.08 5.87 -11.72
N PHE A 248 1.35 4.97 -12.40
CA PHE A 248 1.90 3.91 -13.23
C PHE A 248 2.28 4.41 -14.62
N GLN A 249 3.55 4.26 -15.00
CA GLN A 249 4.06 4.74 -16.29
C GLN A 249 3.44 4.04 -17.51
N SER A 250 2.83 2.86 -17.31
CA SER A 250 2.13 2.13 -18.38
C SER A 250 0.68 2.57 -18.55
N ASN A 251 0.16 3.45 -17.69
CA ASN A 251 -1.07 4.17 -17.95
C ASN A 251 -0.76 5.33 -18.91
N PRO A 252 -1.30 5.35 -20.14
CA PRO A 252 -0.97 6.37 -21.14
C PRO A 252 -1.47 7.78 -20.77
N LEU A 253 -2.24 7.93 -19.69
CA LEU A 253 -2.70 9.22 -19.17
C LEU A 253 -1.75 9.79 -18.09
N VAL A 254 -0.71 9.06 -17.72
CA VAL A 254 0.29 9.48 -16.73
C VAL A 254 1.54 9.98 -17.46
N ASP A 255 1.58 11.29 -17.70
CA ASP A 255 2.80 11.95 -18.21
C ASP A 255 3.74 12.36 -17.06
N SER A 256 3.17 12.80 -15.94
CA SER A 256 3.89 13.22 -14.73
C SER A 256 2.93 13.23 -13.53
N CYS A 257 3.41 13.66 -12.37
CA CYS A 257 2.64 13.93 -11.16
C CYS A 257 2.71 15.40 -10.71
N ASP A 258 3.11 16.30 -11.61
CA ASP A 258 3.38 17.70 -11.29
C ASP A 258 2.32 18.67 -11.81
N ARG A 259 1.62 18.33 -12.90
CA ARG A 259 0.60 19.21 -13.47
C ARG A 259 -0.73 18.98 -12.78
N LYS A 260 -1.50 20.04 -12.56
CA LYS A 260 -2.83 19.93 -11.93
C LYS A 260 -3.79 18.96 -12.63
N LYS A 261 -3.63 18.77 -13.95
CA LYS A 261 -4.44 17.85 -14.76
C LYS A 261 -3.98 16.40 -14.66
N ASP A 262 -2.78 16.15 -14.14
CA ASP A 262 -2.23 14.82 -14.06
C ASP A 262 -2.97 14.00 -13.01
N PRO A 263 -3.27 12.71 -13.29
CA PRO A 263 -3.99 11.88 -12.34
C PRO A 263 -3.26 11.77 -10.99
N GLY A 264 -1.94 11.65 -11.01
CA GLY A 264 -1.14 11.54 -9.79
C GLY A 264 -1.07 12.84 -8.98
N TYR A 265 -1.20 14.02 -9.60
CA TYR A 265 -1.33 15.28 -8.86
C TYR A 265 -2.60 15.27 -7.99
N LYS A 266 -3.73 14.86 -8.56
CA LYS A 266 -5.01 14.77 -7.84
C LYS A 266 -4.95 13.75 -6.69
N LEU A 267 -4.31 12.59 -6.94
CA LEU A 267 -4.07 11.60 -5.90
C LEU A 267 -3.24 12.17 -4.74
N PHE A 268 -2.11 12.81 -5.03
CA PHE A 268 -1.25 13.38 -3.97
C PHE A 268 -1.91 14.53 -3.22
N LEU A 269 -2.77 15.30 -3.88
CA LEU A 269 -3.55 16.35 -3.22
C LEU A 269 -4.50 15.75 -2.18
N TRP A 270 -5.30 14.75 -2.56
CA TRP A 270 -6.16 14.03 -1.62
C TRP A 270 -5.36 13.35 -0.50
N LEU A 271 -4.29 12.64 -0.86
CA LEU A 271 -3.43 11.93 0.08
C LEU A 271 -2.87 12.91 1.12
N GLY A 272 -2.44 14.08 0.68
CA GLY A 272 -1.86 15.09 1.56
C GLY A 272 -2.83 15.65 2.59
N TYR A 273 -4.05 16.02 2.18
CA TYR A 273 -5.07 16.46 3.13
C TYR A 273 -5.51 15.36 4.09
N THR A 274 -5.64 14.13 3.59
CA THR A 274 -6.03 12.96 4.38
C THR A 274 -4.97 12.64 5.43
N LEU A 275 -3.69 12.51 5.04
CA LEU A 275 -2.60 12.24 5.96
C LEU A 275 -2.40 13.36 6.98
N LYS A 276 -2.60 14.62 6.59
CA LYS A 276 -2.55 15.76 7.52
C LYS A 276 -3.61 15.65 8.61
N GLU A 277 -4.83 15.26 8.25
CA GLU A 277 -5.90 15.03 9.23
C GLU A 277 -5.60 13.80 10.09
N MET A 278 -5.14 12.69 9.51
CA MET A 278 -4.73 11.49 10.25
C MET A 278 -3.63 11.80 11.29
N ARG A 279 -2.61 12.59 10.92
CA ARG A 279 -1.57 13.06 11.85
C ARG A 279 -2.14 13.88 13.00
N LYS A 280 -3.09 14.78 12.71
CA LYS A 280 -3.75 15.62 13.70
C LYS A 280 -4.52 14.77 14.72
N ARG A 281 -5.11 13.66 14.26
CA ARG A 281 -5.82 12.67 15.10
C ARG A 281 -4.89 11.67 15.79
N ASN A 282 -3.59 11.70 15.50
CA ASN A 282 -2.61 10.70 15.92
C ASN A 282 -2.94 9.27 15.43
N MET A 283 -3.64 9.16 14.31
CA MET A 283 -3.91 7.88 13.65
C MET A 283 -2.66 7.36 12.94
N LYS A 284 -2.58 6.04 12.80
CA LYS A 284 -1.56 5.34 11.99
C LYS A 284 -2.22 4.75 10.76
N VAL A 285 -1.44 4.60 9.70
CA VAL A 285 -1.98 4.15 8.41
C VAL A 285 -1.09 3.17 7.67
N TRP A 286 -1.71 2.16 7.07
CA TRP A 286 -1.11 1.41 5.97
C TRP A 286 -1.50 2.06 4.65
N LEU A 287 -0.54 2.13 3.71
CA LEU A 287 -0.85 2.43 2.31
C LEU A 287 -1.01 1.11 1.56
N THR A 288 -2.05 0.98 0.75
CA THR A 288 -2.27 -0.19 -0.10
C THR A 288 -2.62 0.24 -1.52
N GLY A 289 -2.24 -0.57 -2.48
CA GLY A 289 -2.47 -0.36 -3.90
C GLY A 289 -2.02 -1.59 -4.67
N HIS A 290 -2.23 -1.63 -5.99
CA HIS A 290 -1.85 -2.79 -6.76
C HIS A 290 -0.38 -2.76 -7.20
N VAL A 291 -0.01 -1.75 -7.99
CA VAL A 291 1.33 -1.63 -8.59
C VAL A 291 2.32 -1.08 -7.57
N PRO A 292 3.46 -1.76 -7.28
CA PRO A 292 4.39 -1.30 -6.26
C PRO A 292 5.28 -0.11 -6.69
N PRO A 293 5.69 0.74 -5.72
CA PRO A 293 6.49 1.94 -5.98
C PRO A 293 7.96 1.60 -6.29
N ASN A 294 8.32 1.62 -7.56
CA ASN A 294 9.71 1.52 -8.02
C ASN A 294 9.87 2.23 -9.37
N ALA A 295 11.12 2.44 -9.81
CA ALA A 295 11.41 3.14 -11.06
C ALA A 295 11.13 2.34 -12.35
N LYS A 296 10.79 1.04 -12.22
CA LYS A 296 10.24 0.23 -13.32
C LYS A 296 8.75 0.47 -13.49
N ASN A 297 8.01 0.78 -12.43
CA ASN A 297 6.56 0.86 -12.48
C ASN A 297 6.09 2.30 -12.52
N TYR A 298 6.59 3.14 -11.62
CA TYR A 298 6.10 4.50 -11.50
C TYR A 298 6.85 5.46 -12.41
N ASP A 299 6.13 6.47 -12.89
CA ASP A 299 6.80 7.64 -13.42
C ASP A 299 7.72 8.26 -12.35
N ILE A 300 8.86 8.83 -12.77
CA ILE A 300 9.90 9.31 -11.84
C ILE A 300 9.36 10.45 -10.96
N SER A 301 8.55 11.34 -11.54
CA SER A 301 7.94 12.46 -10.83
C SER A 301 6.95 12.00 -9.75
N CYS A 302 6.29 10.88 -10.02
CA CYS A 302 5.36 10.22 -9.13
C CYS A 302 6.08 9.45 -8.02
N LEU A 303 7.12 8.69 -8.39
CA LEU A 303 7.93 7.92 -7.45
C LEU A 303 8.59 8.82 -6.41
N ARG A 304 9.21 9.93 -6.82
CA ARG A 304 9.83 10.86 -5.87
C ARG A 304 8.79 11.40 -4.88
N LYS A 305 7.62 11.87 -5.35
CA LYS A 305 6.56 12.39 -4.48
C LYS A 305 6.05 11.32 -3.52
N TYR A 306 5.84 10.10 -3.99
CA TYR A 306 5.46 8.96 -3.15
C TYR A 306 6.46 8.70 -2.01
N ILE A 307 7.76 8.70 -2.34
CA ILE A 307 8.83 8.51 -1.34
C ILE A 307 8.86 9.66 -0.34
N LEU A 308 8.70 10.89 -0.81
CA LEU A 308 8.66 12.07 0.08
C LEU A 308 7.46 12.01 1.03
N TRP A 309 6.26 11.66 0.56
CA TRP A 309 5.08 11.53 1.42
C TRP A 309 5.26 10.43 2.45
N SER A 310 5.82 9.28 2.05
CA SER A 310 6.16 8.19 2.97
C SER A 310 7.18 8.63 4.02
N HIS A 311 8.22 9.36 3.61
CA HIS A 311 9.27 9.85 4.51
C HIS A 311 8.76 10.91 5.47
N GLU A 312 8.07 11.94 4.98
CA GLU A 312 7.66 13.07 5.82
C GLU A 312 6.44 12.74 6.70
N TYR A 313 5.75 11.64 6.43
CA TYR A 313 4.71 11.09 7.28
C TYR A 313 5.13 9.80 7.98
N ARG A 314 6.42 9.62 8.24
CA ARG A 314 7.00 8.51 9.02
C ARG A 314 6.52 8.41 10.48
N ASP A 315 5.81 9.43 10.99
CA ASP A 315 5.08 9.40 12.27
C ASP A 315 3.69 8.73 12.19
N VAL A 316 3.16 8.59 10.97
CA VAL A 316 1.79 8.13 10.66
C VAL A 316 1.80 6.86 9.79
N VAL A 317 2.56 6.84 8.70
CA VAL A 317 2.62 5.75 7.72
C VAL A 317 3.45 4.58 8.27
N ILE A 318 2.84 3.40 8.29
CA ILE A 318 3.46 2.14 8.77
C ILE A 318 4.27 1.47 7.66
N GLY A 319 3.79 1.53 6.43
CA GLY A 319 4.41 0.92 5.25
C GLY A 319 3.44 0.83 4.09
N GLY A 320 3.91 0.25 2.98
CA GLY A 320 3.11 -0.03 1.79
C GLY A 320 2.88 -1.53 1.56
N LEU A 321 1.69 -1.89 1.06
CA LEU A 321 1.26 -3.26 0.73
C LEU A 321 0.77 -3.32 -0.72
N TYR A 322 1.45 -4.14 -1.55
CA TYR A 322 1.26 -4.20 -3.00
C TYR A 322 1.33 -5.64 -3.55
N GLY A 323 0.88 -5.82 -4.79
CA GLY A 323 0.92 -7.07 -5.57
C GLY A 323 1.62 -6.89 -6.92
N HIS A 324 0.94 -7.26 -8.02
CA HIS A 324 1.30 -7.02 -9.43
C HIS A 324 2.50 -7.81 -9.96
N MET A 325 3.59 -7.87 -9.20
CA MET A 325 4.86 -8.45 -9.67
C MET A 325 4.85 -9.99 -9.63
N ASN A 326 3.90 -10.57 -8.88
CA ASN A 326 3.75 -11.99 -8.55
C ASN A 326 5.03 -12.60 -7.95
N ILE A 327 5.84 -11.81 -7.23
CA ILE A 327 7.11 -12.22 -6.64
C ILE A 327 7.19 -11.69 -5.20
N ASP A 328 7.51 -12.57 -4.24
CA ASP A 328 7.68 -12.17 -2.85
C ASP A 328 9.00 -11.41 -2.65
N HIS A 329 8.88 -10.09 -2.42
CA HIS A 329 10.02 -9.25 -2.07
C HIS A 329 9.58 -7.93 -1.41
N PHE A 330 10.56 -7.08 -1.09
CA PHE A 330 10.34 -5.75 -0.53
C PHE A 330 11.25 -4.72 -1.18
N ILE A 331 10.83 -3.45 -1.14
CA ILE A 331 11.50 -2.32 -1.77
C ILE A 331 11.86 -1.27 -0.70
N PRO A 332 13.15 -1.04 -0.42
CA PRO A 332 13.59 0.07 0.40
C PRO A 332 13.59 1.38 -0.41
N LEU A 333 12.76 2.33 0.02
CA LEU A 333 12.54 3.62 -0.62
C LEU A 333 13.44 4.69 0.01
N ASP A 334 14.42 5.20 -0.74
CA ASP A 334 15.47 6.11 -0.23
C ASP A 334 15.06 7.59 -0.36
N SER A 335 14.75 8.24 0.77
CA SER A 335 14.31 9.63 0.78
C SER A 335 15.40 10.60 0.32
N VAL A 336 16.68 10.32 0.62
CA VAL A 336 17.80 11.17 0.20
C VAL A 336 17.93 11.18 -1.32
N LEU A 337 17.67 10.04 -1.98
CA LEU A 337 17.65 10.00 -3.45
C LEU A 337 16.45 10.76 -4.02
N ALA A 338 15.28 10.68 -3.39
CA ALA A 338 14.11 11.45 -3.79
C ALA A 338 14.34 12.97 -3.67
N TYR A 339 14.95 13.45 -2.57
CA TYR A 339 15.30 14.86 -2.43
C TYR A 339 16.34 15.32 -3.44
N LYS A 340 17.39 14.54 -3.69
CA LYS A 340 18.40 14.87 -4.72
C LYS A 340 17.79 14.93 -6.12
N SER A 341 16.84 14.04 -6.43
CA SER A 341 16.10 14.08 -7.69
C SER A 341 15.27 15.36 -7.80
N MET A 342 14.57 15.76 -6.73
CA MET A 342 13.84 17.04 -6.68
C MET A 342 14.77 18.26 -6.84
N GLU A 343 15.91 18.28 -6.14
CA GLU A 343 16.88 19.38 -6.17
C GLU A 343 17.47 19.56 -7.57
N SER A 344 17.86 18.46 -8.22
CA SER A 344 18.38 18.50 -9.59
C SER A 344 17.36 19.06 -10.58
N LYS A 345 16.08 18.71 -10.41
CA LYS A 345 14.99 19.28 -11.21
C LYS A 345 14.98 20.81 -11.10
N PHE A 346 15.00 21.34 -9.88
CA PHE A 346 14.98 22.79 -9.64
C PHE A 346 16.21 23.52 -10.15
N ARG A 347 17.39 22.92 -10.01
CA ARG A 347 18.64 23.49 -10.52
C ARG A 347 18.59 23.73 -12.02
N ARG A 348 18.07 22.77 -12.80
CA ARG A 348 17.96 22.91 -14.27
C ARG A 348 17.03 24.04 -14.71
N LEU A 349 16.05 24.37 -13.89
CA LEU A 349 15.08 25.42 -14.20
C LEU A 349 15.58 26.81 -13.84
N GLY A 350 16.83 26.93 -13.35
CA GLY A 350 17.38 28.19 -12.86
C GLY A 350 16.74 28.67 -11.57
N GLN A 351 16.09 27.78 -10.80
CA GLN A 351 15.37 28.13 -9.57
C GLN A 351 16.21 27.92 -8.29
N LEU A 352 17.50 27.56 -8.42
CA LEU A 352 18.46 27.42 -7.31
C LEU A 352 19.80 28.10 -7.68
N ASP A 353 20.35 28.93 -6.78
CA ASP A 353 21.64 29.63 -6.98
C ASP A 353 22.84 28.68 -6.77
N PRO A 354 23.67 28.42 -7.80
CA PRO A 354 24.80 27.49 -7.71
C PRO A 354 25.89 27.89 -6.70
N LEU A 355 26.03 29.19 -6.39
CA LEU A 355 27.16 29.71 -5.62
C LEU A 355 27.06 29.46 -4.10
N GLN A 356 25.86 29.14 -3.58
CA GLN A 356 25.68 28.86 -2.15
C GLN A 356 26.04 27.41 -1.76
N MET A 357 26.19 26.51 -2.73
CA MET A 357 26.36 25.07 -2.47
C MET A 357 27.81 24.61 -2.33
N GLU A 358 28.79 25.26 -2.97
CA GLU A 358 30.19 24.79 -2.99
C GLU A 358 30.87 24.79 -1.60
N GLN A 359 30.24 25.39 -0.59
CA GLN A 359 30.83 25.57 0.74
C GLN A 359 30.28 24.63 1.83
N SER A 360 29.42 23.66 1.50
CA SER A 360 28.72 22.84 2.52
C SER A 360 28.96 21.33 2.40
N GLU A 361 29.15 20.67 3.53
CA GLU A 361 29.38 19.22 3.65
C GLU A 361 28.08 18.41 3.36
N PRO A 362 28.17 17.14 2.90
CA PRO A 362 27.03 16.34 2.43
C PRO A 362 25.89 16.11 3.43
N GLU A 363 26.16 16.21 4.73
CA GLU A 363 25.14 16.03 5.79
C GLU A 363 24.43 17.35 6.14
N ASP A 364 25.10 18.50 5.99
CA ASP A 364 24.52 19.83 6.20
C ASP A 364 23.74 20.33 4.97
N LEU A 365 24.12 19.86 3.77
CA LEU A 365 23.42 20.12 2.51
C LEU A 365 21.94 19.74 2.55
N VAL A 366 21.56 18.60 3.13
CA VAL A 366 20.16 18.12 3.15
C VAL A 366 19.24 19.03 3.98
N SER A 367 19.76 19.68 5.03
CA SER A 367 18.93 20.50 5.92
C SER A 367 18.71 21.91 5.37
N GLN A 368 19.75 22.53 4.79
CA GLN A 368 19.70 23.90 4.28
C GLN A 368 19.02 23.98 2.90
N THR A 369 19.32 23.08 1.96
CA THR A 369 18.77 23.16 0.59
C THR A 369 17.28 22.85 0.52
N LEU A 370 16.73 21.99 1.38
CA LEU A 370 15.30 21.69 1.36
C LEU A 370 14.44 22.91 1.69
N GLU A 371 14.83 23.74 2.66
CA GLU A 371 14.02 24.90 3.07
C GLU A 371 13.97 25.93 1.92
N ASP A 372 15.09 26.12 1.23
CA ASP A 372 15.21 27.00 0.06
C ASP A 372 14.49 26.42 -1.17
N MET A 373 14.56 25.10 -1.39
CA MET A 373 13.74 24.40 -2.37
C MET A 373 12.24 24.58 -2.05
N TYR A 374 11.84 24.48 -0.78
CA TYR A 374 10.47 24.71 -0.33
C TYR A 374 9.97 26.13 -0.63
N ASN A 375 10.87 27.12 -0.57
CA ASN A 375 10.59 28.50 -0.94
C ASN A 375 10.53 28.71 -2.47
N ALA A 376 11.19 27.85 -3.25
CA ALA A 376 11.24 27.91 -4.72
C ALA A 376 10.08 27.17 -5.43
N PHE A 377 9.16 26.49 -4.71
CA PHE A 377 8.01 25.80 -5.33
C PHE A 377 6.98 26.77 -5.87
N ASN A 378 7.21 27.31 -7.07
CA ASN A 378 6.21 28.15 -7.72
C ASN A 378 6.06 27.94 -9.23
N SER A 379 6.40 26.76 -9.75
CA SER A 379 6.00 26.37 -11.11
C SER A 379 5.69 24.88 -11.26
N SER A 380 4.63 24.58 -12.01
CA SER A 380 4.42 23.27 -12.64
C SER A 380 5.51 23.11 -13.69
N ILE A 381 6.37 22.11 -13.55
CA ILE A 381 7.57 22.00 -14.39
C ILE A 381 7.44 20.81 -15.32
N TYR A 382 7.56 21.12 -16.61
CA TYR A 382 7.58 20.22 -17.75
C TYR A 382 8.86 19.35 -17.80
N ASN A 383 8.63 18.10 -18.22
CA ASN A 383 9.59 17.06 -18.62
C ASN A 383 10.64 16.68 -17.58
N ASP A 384 10.27 15.73 -16.72
CA ASP A 384 11.25 14.85 -16.08
C ASP A 384 11.78 13.88 -17.16
N ASP A 385 12.88 14.22 -17.82
CA ASP A 385 13.51 13.33 -18.80
C ASP A 385 14.20 12.14 -18.09
N ALA A 386 14.47 11.06 -18.82
CA ALA A 386 15.17 9.88 -18.27
C ALA A 386 16.57 10.20 -17.68
N GLU A 387 17.18 11.34 -18.05
CA GLU A 387 18.41 11.86 -17.45
C GLU A 387 18.22 12.39 -16.01
N ASP A 388 16.98 12.59 -15.55
CA ASP A 388 16.62 13.03 -14.19
C ASP A 388 16.80 11.92 -13.14
N SER A 389 17.19 10.73 -13.60
CA SER A 389 17.38 9.52 -12.82
C SER A 389 18.64 9.54 -11.95
N LEU A 390 19.21 10.70 -11.60
CA LEU A 390 20.52 10.88 -10.94
C LEU A 390 20.70 10.16 -9.58
N GLY A 391 19.69 9.40 -9.14
CA GLY A 391 19.80 8.42 -8.07
C GLY A 391 18.97 7.15 -8.24
N PHE A 392 17.95 7.12 -9.11
CA PHE A 392 17.09 5.95 -9.30
C PHE A 392 17.70 5.02 -10.33
N GLU A 393 18.13 3.82 -9.90
CA GLU A 393 18.78 2.88 -10.81
C GLU A 393 17.75 2.28 -11.79
N LEU A 394 17.84 2.64 -13.07
CA LEU A 394 16.90 2.19 -14.11
C LEU A 394 17.20 0.78 -14.64
N SER A 395 18.22 0.09 -14.12
CA SER A 395 18.60 -1.27 -14.53
C SER A 395 17.44 -2.26 -14.38
N PHE A 396 16.52 -1.99 -13.44
CA PHE A 396 15.24 -2.70 -13.27
C PHE A 396 14.37 -2.77 -14.52
N ARG A 397 14.52 -1.82 -15.47
CA ARG A 397 13.62 -1.72 -16.63
C ARG A 397 13.74 -2.87 -17.61
N LYS A 398 14.93 -3.49 -17.70
CA LYS A 398 15.28 -4.39 -18.81
C LYS A 398 14.92 -5.86 -18.58
N ASN A 399 14.78 -6.29 -17.32
CA ASN A 399 14.82 -7.72 -16.98
C ASN A 399 13.48 -8.29 -16.46
N VAL A 400 12.40 -7.48 -16.41
CA VAL A 400 11.10 -7.94 -15.88
C VAL A 400 10.03 -7.91 -16.93
N ARG A 401 9.39 -9.07 -17.13
CA ARG A 401 8.11 -9.20 -17.81
C ARG A 401 7.01 -9.36 -16.76
N ILE A 402 5.98 -8.52 -16.84
CA ILE A 402 4.80 -8.51 -15.96
C ILE A 402 3.59 -8.59 -16.88
N GLU A 403 3.43 -9.75 -17.50
CA GLU A 403 2.34 -10.07 -18.43
C GLU A 403 1.94 -11.52 -18.14
N GLY A 404 0.72 -11.90 -18.55
CA GLY A 404 0.28 -13.29 -18.50
C GLY A 404 1.16 -14.20 -19.36
N GLY A 405 1.19 -15.48 -19.03
CA GLY A 405 2.04 -16.48 -19.68
C GLY A 405 3.19 -16.97 -18.81
N ILE A 406 4.08 -17.77 -19.41
CA ILE A 406 5.20 -18.42 -18.72
C ILE A 406 6.14 -17.33 -18.16
N PRO A 407 6.45 -17.34 -16.85
CA PRO A 407 7.36 -16.37 -16.26
C PRO A 407 8.78 -16.56 -16.79
N THR A 408 9.40 -15.49 -17.27
CA THR A 408 10.78 -15.50 -17.77
C THR A 408 11.61 -14.38 -17.14
N ASN A 409 12.92 -14.61 -17.03
CA ASN A 409 13.92 -13.66 -16.51
C ASN A 409 13.67 -13.17 -15.06
N LYS A 410 12.84 -13.86 -14.27
CA LYS A 410 12.50 -13.41 -12.91
C LYS A 410 13.68 -13.58 -11.94
N VAL A 411 14.55 -14.57 -12.13
CA VAL A 411 15.80 -14.73 -11.36
C VAL A 411 16.76 -13.57 -11.64
N ASP A 412 16.95 -13.22 -12.92
CA ASP A 412 17.76 -12.07 -13.34
C ASP A 412 17.22 -10.73 -12.81
N PHE A 413 15.90 -10.58 -12.77
CA PHE A 413 15.28 -9.46 -12.09
C PHE A 413 15.68 -9.43 -10.61
N MET A 414 15.52 -10.54 -9.88
CA MET A 414 15.89 -10.59 -8.46
C MET A 414 17.38 -10.36 -8.23
N ASN A 415 18.25 -10.81 -9.12
CA ASN A 415 19.67 -10.50 -9.10
C ASN A 415 19.93 -8.99 -9.33
N THR A 416 19.13 -8.35 -10.18
CA THR A 416 19.14 -6.89 -10.34
C THR A 416 18.72 -6.21 -9.04
N VAL A 417 17.59 -6.59 -8.43
CA VAL A 417 17.12 -6.10 -7.11
C VAL A 417 18.22 -6.22 -6.06
N ARG A 418 18.86 -7.38 -6.00
CA ARG A 418 19.96 -7.63 -5.07
C ARG A 418 21.10 -6.62 -5.24
N LYS A 419 21.52 -6.41 -6.49
CA LYS A 419 22.68 -5.57 -6.83
C LYS A 419 22.36 -4.09 -6.66
N SER A 420 21.23 -3.61 -7.15
CA SER A 420 20.92 -2.18 -7.21
C SER A 420 20.19 -1.66 -5.97
N MET A 421 19.29 -2.44 -5.37
CA MET A 421 18.56 -2.05 -4.16
C MET A 421 19.24 -2.57 -2.90
N TYR A 422 19.38 -3.89 -2.74
CA TYR A 422 19.79 -4.47 -1.45
C TYR A 422 21.25 -4.20 -1.10
N SER A 423 22.16 -4.25 -2.07
CA SER A 423 23.58 -3.95 -1.85
C SER A 423 23.85 -2.46 -1.61
N SER A 424 22.96 -1.59 -2.10
CA SER A 424 23.12 -0.13 -2.03
C SER A 424 22.55 0.49 -0.75
N ILE A 425 21.80 -0.28 0.06
CA ILE A 425 21.26 0.13 1.36
C ILE A 425 22.40 0.64 2.25
N LYS A 426 22.27 1.89 2.71
CA LYS A 426 23.31 2.49 3.53
C LYS A 426 23.42 1.85 4.92
N GLY A 427 24.60 1.98 5.52
CA GLY A 427 24.84 1.56 6.90
C GLY A 427 24.15 2.49 7.91
N LYS A 428 24.18 2.10 9.20
CA LYS A 428 23.49 2.81 10.30
C LYS A 428 23.78 4.32 10.29
N LYS A 429 25.07 4.73 10.25
CA LYS A 429 25.47 6.15 10.24
C LYS A 429 24.76 7.00 9.17
N LYS A 430 24.58 6.45 7.97
CA LYS A 430 23.99 7.15 6.82
C LYS A 430 22.49 6.93 6.66
N SER A 431 21.90 6.02 7.43
CA SER A 431 20.47 5.69 7.37
C SER A 431 19.67 6.34 8.50
N GLY A 432 20.34 6.83 9.54
CA GLY A 432 19.74 7.21 10.82
C GLY A 432 19.70 6.03 11.80
N ASP A 433 19.42 6.32 13.07
CA ASP A 433 19.46 5.33 14.15
C ASP A 433 18.36 4.26 14.02
N PHE A 434 17.21 4.65 13.46
CA PHE A 434 16.06 3.79 13.19
C PHE A 434 15.88 3.49 11.70
N GLY A 435 16.75 4.02 10.83
CA GLY A 435 16.65 3.84 9.38
C GLY A 435 15.74 4.85 8.71
N GLU A 436 15.57 6.04 9.30
CA GLU A 436 14.70 7.15 8.92
C GLU A 436 14.86 7.59 7.46
N ARG A 437 16.05 7.39 6.87
CA ARG A 437 16.31 7.59 5.44
C ARG A 437 15.40 6.75 4.54
N TYR A 438 14.91 5.62 5.02
CA TYR A 438 14.17 4.66 4.21
C TYR A 438 12.73 4.52 4.68
N SER A 439 11.84 4.24 3.72
CA SER A 439 10.53 3.62 3.95
C SER A 439 10.51 2.24 3.29
N ILE A 440 9.61 1.34 3.69
CA ILE A 440 9.53 -0.01 3.11
C ILE A 440 8.17 -0.20 2.43
N ALA A 441 8.20 -0.62 1.16
CA ALA A 441 7.03 -1.14 0.44
C ALA A 441 7.19 -2.66 0.29
N HIS A 442 6.12 -3.40 0.55
CA HIS A 442 6.09 -4.86 0.50
C HIS A 442 5.33 -5.30 -0.74
N VAL A 443 5.87 -6.29 -1.45
CA VAL A 443 5.27 -6.88 -2.63
C VAL A 443 4.94 -8.32 -2.31
N SER A 444 3.66 -8.63 -2.31
CA SER A 444 3.16 -9.98 -2.03
C SER A 444 3.19 -10.83 -3.29
N PRO A 445 3.49 -12.13 -3.17
CA PRO A 445 3.19 -13.09 -4.23
C PRO A 445 1.67 -13.27 -4.38
N SER A 446 1.26 -13.89 -5.48
CA SER A 446 -0.11 -13.92 -5.98
C SER A 446 -0.85 -15.24 -5.72
N VAL A 447 -2.17 -15.22 -5.93
CA VAL A 447 -2.97 -16.44 -6.04
C VAL A 447 -2.88 -17.03 -7.46
N VAL A 448 -2.77 -16.20 -8.50
CA VAL A 448 -2.55 -16.68 -9.87
C VAL A 448 -1.32 -17.58 -9.95
N PRO A 449 -1.40 -18.74 -10.64
CA PRO A 449 -0.32 -19.74 -10.65
C PRO A 449 0.87 -19.34 -11.55
N THR A 450 1.31 -18.08 -11.49
CA THR A 450 2.62 -17.67 -12.01
C THR A 450 3.72 -18.48 -11.31
N PHE A 451 3.62 -18.61 -9.99
CA PHE A 451 4.32 -19.60 -9.15
C PHE A 451 3.25 -20.40 -8.40
N ASN A 452 3.57 -21.00 -7.25
CA ASN A 452 2.50 -21.56 -6.43
C ASN A 452 1.57 -20.45 -5.90
N PRO A 453 0.24 -20.67 -5.86
CA PRO A 453 -0.72 -19.77 -5.24
C PRO A 453 -0.36 -19.51 -3.77
N SER A 454 -0.55 -18.28 -3.34
CA SER A 454 -0.03 -17.84 -2.04
C SER A 454 -0.83 -16.72 -1.41
N LEU A 455 -0.71 -16.59 -0.10
CA LEU A 455 -1.33 -15.53 0.71
C LEU A 455 -0.51 -15.35 2.00
N ARG A 456 -0.60 -14.18 2.66
CA ARG A 456 0.10 -13.99 3.94
C ARG A 456 -0.74 -13.33 5.01
N VAL A 457 -0.46 -13.72 6.25
CA VAL A 457 -1.06 -13.11 7.44
C VAL A 457 0.00 -12.33 8.20
N TRP A 458 -0.23 -11.04 8.34
CA TRP A 458 0.60 -10.13 9.13
C TRP A 458 0.17 -10.15 10.58
N GLU A 459 1.13 -10.02 11.50
CA GLU A 459 0.88 -9.81 12.91
C GLU A 459 1.48 -8.47 13.34
N TYR A 460 0.71 -7.69 14.08
CA TYR A 460 1.09 -6.38 14.58
C TYR A 460 0.84 -6.26 16.08
N ASN A 461 1.55 -5.31 16.70
CA ASN A 461 1.47 -5.07 18.12
C ASN A 461 0.13 -4.40 18.48
N ILE A 462 -0.59 -4.99 19.43
CA ILE A 462 -1.84 -4.46 20.01
C ILE A 462 -1.71 -4.18 21.51
N THR A 463 -0.49 -4.28 22.05
CA THR A 463 -0.18 -3.91 23.44
C THR A 463 -0.53 -2.44 23.65
N ASP A 464 -1.10 -2.13 24.81
CA ASP A 464 -1.55 -0.78 25.21
C ASP A 464 -2.71 -0.19 24.37
N LEU A 465 -3.35 -0.99 23.51
CA LEU A 465 -4.51 -0.54 22.75
C LEU A 465 -5.62 -0.02 23.69
N HIS A 466 -5.85 -0.68 24.83
CA HIS A 466 -6.83 -0.29 25.85
C HIS A 466 -6.54 1.04 26.55
N GLU A 467 -5.26 1.41 26.68
CA GLU A 467 -4.82 2.55 27.51
C GLU A 467 -4.88 3.87 26.74
N THR A 468 -5.03 3.80 25.42
CA THR A 468 -4.97 4.99 24.57
C THR A 468 -6.32 5.71 24.58
N LYS A 469 -6.40 6.94 25.12
CA LYS A 469 -7.62 7.75 25.00
C LYS A 469 -7.83 8.21 23.55
N SER A 470 -9.04 8.08 23.02
CA SER A 470 -9.39 8.65 21.71
C SER A 470 -9.57 10.16 21.87
N LEU A 471 -8.97 10.95 20.98
CA LEU A 471 -9.20 12.40 20.94
C LEU A 471 -10.60 12.66 20.36
N THR A 472 -11.30 13.67 20.88
CA THR A 472 -12.54 14.17 20.25
C THR A 472 -12.17 14.84 18.93
N THR A 473 -12.60 14.27 17.80
CA THR A 473 -12.25 14.73 16.45
C THR A 473 -13.49 15.12 15.67
N THR A 474 -13.30 15.95 14.65
CA THR A 474 -14.35 16.33 13.71
C THR A 474 -14.87 15.11 12.96
N ASN A 475 -16.19 14.99 12.77
CA ASN A 475 -16.77 13.91 11.97
C ASN A 475 -16.14 13.86 10.56
N TRP A 476 -15.90 12.67 10.02
CA TRP A 476 -15.40 12.45 8.66
C TRP A 476 -16.31 13.07 7.60
N ASP A 477 -17.64 13.07 7.79
CA ASP A 477 -18.56 13.76 6.87
C ASP A 477 -18.21 15.24 6.69
N HIS A 478 -17.93 15.92 7.81
CA HIS A 478 -17.54 17.32 7.79
C HIS A 478 -16.14 17.51 7.15
N PHE A 479 -15.20 16.60 7.41
CA PHE A 479 -13.89 16.63 6.75
C PHE A 479 -14.03 16.49 5.23
N PHE A 480 -14.76 15.49 4.75
CA PHE A 480 -14.91 15.23 3.32
C PHE A 480 -15.75 16.28 2.60
N THR A 481 -16.75 16.84 3.26
CA THR A 481 -17.49 18.02 2.74
C THR A 481 -16.53 19.18 2.51
N LYS A 482 -15.67 19.50 3.48
CA LYS A 482 -14.66 20.56 3.33
C LYS A 482 -13.61 20.23 2.27
N LEU A 483 -13.15 18.97 2.24
CA LEU A 483 -12.16 18.52 1.28
C LEU A 483 -12.68 18.64 -0.15
N GLN A 484 -13.94 18.30 -0.39
CA GLN A 484 -14.58 18.45 -1.70
C GLN A 484 -14.47 19.89 -2.20
N TYR A 485 -14.85 20.89 -1.39
CA TYR A 485 -14.71 22.30 -1.78
C TYR A 485 -13.28 22.68 -2.13
N ILE A 486 -12.30 22.18 -1.37
CA ILE A 486 -10.87 22.45 -1.62
C ILE A 486 -10.40 21.83 -2.94
N LEU A 487 -10.80 20.59 -3.21
CA LEU A 487 -10.42 19.88 -4.43
C LEU A 487 -11.08 20.52 -5.67
N GLU A 488 -12.35 20.93 -5.58
CA GLU A 488 -13.05 21.63 -6.65
C GLU A 488 -12.45 23.01 -6.94
N ASP A 489 -12.12 23.78 -5.91
CA ASP A 489 -11.45 25.09 -6.07
C ASP A 489 -10.09 24.95 -6.77
N ASP A 490 -9.29 23.97 -6.35
CA ASP A 490 -7.98 23.70 -6.95
C ASP A 490 -8.07 23.29 -8.43
N THR A 491 -9.19 22.65 -8.84
CA THR A 491 -9.49 22.32 -10.24
C THR A 491 -10.01 23.49 -11.08
N LYS A 492 -10.73 24.44 -10.48
CA LYS A 492 -11.35 25.59 -11.18
C LYS A 492 -10.40 26.76 -11.42
N ALA A 493 -9.28 26.80 -10.69
CA ALA A 493 -8.17 27.71 -11.01
C ALA A 493 -7.58 27.32 -12.39
N ASP A 494 -8.15 27.93 -13.43
CA ASP A 494 -7.87 27.69 -14.85
C ASP A 494 -6.37 27.91 -15.16
N PRO A 495 -5.69 27.03 -15.92
CA PRO A 495 -4.33 27.27 -16.39
C PRO A 495 -4.23 28.35 -17.48
N MET A 496 -5.35 28.91 -17.95
CA MET A 496 -5.41 29.81 -19.10
C MET A 496 -5.15 31.29 -18.79
N ASP A 497 -4.90 31.67 -17.53
CA ASP A 497 -4.73 33.08 -17.11
C ASP A 497 -3.26 33.50 -16.94
N TYR A 498 -2.31 32.72 -17.45
CA TYR A 498 -0.87 32.98 -17.25
C TYR A 498 -0.20 33.82 -18.36
N GLU A 499 -0.95 34.36 -19.33
CA GLU A 499 -0.35 35.16 -20.41
C GLU A 499 -0.64 36.68 -20.39
N GLU A 500 -1.50 37.24 -19.53
CA GLU A 500 -1.79 38.70 -19.61
C GLU A 500 -1.55 39.59 -18.37
N ASP A 501 -1.44 39.07 -17.14
CA ASP A 501 -1.30 39.95 -15.95
C ASP A 501 0.09 39.93 -15.30
N ILE A 502 1.15 40.12 -16.08
CA ILE A 502 2.51 40.47 -15.58
C ILE A 502 2.72 41.99 -15.62
N LEU A 503 1.70 42.79 -15.35
CA LEU A 503 1.90 44.22 -15.09
C LEU A 503 0.98 44.67 -13.95
N GLU A 504 1.64 45.05 -12.85
CA GLU A 504 1.11 45.83 -11.72
C GLU A 504 0.42 45.04 -10.59
N LEU A 505 1.20 44.61 -9.59
CA LEU A 505 1.27 45.24 -8.25
C LEU A 505 1.92 44.32 -7.19
N SER A 506 2.57 44.96 -6.22
CA SER A 506 2.88 44.38 -4.91
C SER A 506 1.75 44.66 -3.92
N ASP A 507 1.32 43.64 -3.17
CA ASP A 507 0.83 43.76 -1.79
C ASP A 507 1.12 42.42 -1.09
N ASN A 508 2.14 42.45 -0.25
CA ASN A 508 3.13 41.39 -0.10
C ASN A 508 2.86 40.30 0.96
N ASP A 509 1.68 40.21 1.59
CA ASP A 509 1.53 39.29 2.75
C ASP A 509 0.34 38.30 2.72
N VAL A 510 -0.48 38.28 1.66
CA VAL A 510 -1.62 37.32 1.58
C VAL A 510 -1.44 36.27 0.47
N HIS A 511 -0.77 36.63 -0.63
CA HIS A 511 -0.49 35.71 -1.75
C HIS A 511 0.74 34.80 -1.58
N ALA A 512 1.56 34.99 -0.54
CA ALA A 512 2.73 34.15 -0.30
C ALA A 512 2.39 32.74 0.24
N SER A 513 1.19 32.54 0.80
CA SER A 513 0.76 31.24 1.37
C SER A 513 0.09 30.29 0.35
N ALA A 514 -0.37 30.81 -0.79
CA ALA A 514 -1.03 30.05 -1.86
C ALA A 514 -0.06 29.47 -2.91
N LYS A 515 1.24 29.79 -2.80
CA LYS A 515 2.30 29.53 -3.80
C LYS A 515 3.25 28.39 -3.40
N ARG A 516 2.71 27.21 -3.04
CA ARG A 516 3.50 26.00 -2.79
C ARG A 516 2.86 24.84 -3.54
N ASP A 517 3.65 23.99 -4.23
CA ASP A 517 3.14 22.74 -4.80
C ASP A 517 2.54 21.89 -3.67
N LYS A 518 1.21 21.89 -3.59
CA LYS A 518 0.43 21.22 -2.53
C LYS A 518 0.61 19.70 -2.55
N THR A 519 1.16 19.15 -3.63
CA THR A 519 1.42 17.72 -3.80
C THR A 519 2.80 17.29 -3.31
N VAL A 520 3.63 18.22 -2.83
CA VAL A 520 4.85 17.91 -2.08
C VAL A 520 4.60 18.05 -0.58
N PRO A 521 4.97 17.06 0.24
CA PRO A 521 4.72 17.13 1.67
C PRO A 521 5.59 18.20 2.34
N PRO A 522 5.07 18.88 3.38
CA PRO A 522 5.90 19.66 4.28
C PRO A 522 6.79 18.74 5.13
N LYS A 523 7.94 19.24 5.60
CA LYS A 523 8.81 18.53 6.54
C LYS A 523 8.05 18.03 7.76
N MET A 524 8.35 16.81 8.20
CA MET A 524 7.87 16.31 9.48
C MET A 524 8.32 17.26 10.59
N PRO A 525 7.41 17.77 11.45
CA PRO A 525 7.80 18.66 12.53
C PRO A 525 8.80 18.00 13.48
N LYS A 526 9.85 18.72 13.89
CA LYS A 526 10.88 18.20 14.82
C LYS A 526 10.32 17.73 16.17
N SER A 527 9.14 18.23 16.56
CA SER A 527 8.44 17.83 17.78
C SER A 527 7.71 16.49 17.67
N LYS A 528 7.55 15.92 16.46
CA LYS A 528 6.89 14.63 16.25
C LYS A 528 7.89 13.49 16.39
N GLN A 529 7.42 12.40 17.01
CA GLN A 529 8.19 11.17 17.14
C GLN A 529 7.94 10.24 15.96
N LEU A 530 8.88 9.31 15.73
CA LEU A 530 8.74 8.32 14.67
C LEU A 530 7.60 7.34 14.97
N GLY A 531 6.95 6.87 13.91
CA GLY A 531 5.82 5.98 13.97
C GLY A 531 6.20 4.50 14.16
N PRO A 532 5.18 3.63 14.17
CA PRO A 532 5.33 2.20 14.48
C PRO A 532 6.20 1.42 13.47
N ALA A 533 6.41 1.95 12.27
CA ALA A 533 7.35 1.39 11.30
C ALA A 533 8.81 1.44 11.78
N TYR A 534 9.16 2.40 12.64
CA TYR A 534 10.56 2.68 13.01
C TYR A 534 10.85 2.35 14.47
N MET A 535 9.89 2.65 15.36
CA MET A 535 10.02 2.47 16.79
C MET A 535 8.96 1.49 17.28
N PRO A 536 9.34 0.42 18.02
CA PRO A 536 8.39 -0.50 18.63
C PRO A 536 7.38 0.22 19.52
N GLN A 537 6.12 0.16 19.13
CA GLN A 537 4.97 0.76 19.82
C GLN A 537 3.69 0.07 19.34
N LEU A 538 2.53 0.54 19.79
CA LEU A 538 1.22 0.11 19.27
C LEU A 538 1.19 0.21 17.73
N PHE A 539 0.70 -0.85 17.08
CA PHE A 539 0.65 -1.05 15.62
C PHE A 539 1.98 -1.35 14.92
N THR A 540 3.09 -1.53 15.66
CA THR A 540 4.35 -2.00 15.05
C THR A 540 4.14 -3.38 14.40
N PRO A 541 4.52 -3.56 13.13
CA PRO A 541 4.51 -4.87 12.49
C PRO A 541 5.56 -5.78 13.13
N GLU A 542 5.17 -6.98 13.55
CA GLU A 542 6.03 -7.88 14.34
C GLU A 542 6.56 -9.05 13.51
N ARG A 543 5.69 -9.67 12.71
CA ARG A 543 6.03 -10.78 11.81
C ARG A 543 4.93 -10.99 10.79
N TYR A 544 5.17 -11.86 9.82
CA TYR A 544 4.10 -12.47 9.04
C TYR A 544 4.38 -13.95 8.81
N VAL A 545 3.29 -14.67 8.53
CA VAL A 545 3.30 -16.06 8.05
C VAL A 545 2.94 -16.04 6.57
N GLN A 546 3.83 -16.56 5.73
CA GLN A 546 3.56 -16.78 4.31
C GLN A 546 3.02 -18.20 4.13
N TYR A 547 1.90 -18.32 3.45
CA TYR A 547 1.33 -19.60 3.06
C TYR A 547 1.44 -19.79 1.56
N TYR A 548 1.50 -21.06 1.14
CA TYR A 548 1.48 -21.45 -0.25
C TYR A 548 0.68 -22.73 -0.47
N LEU A 549 0.23 -22.92 -1.71
CA LEU A 549 -0.49 -24.10 -2.15
C LEU A 549 0.42 -24.93 -3.07
N ASP A 550 0.75 -26.15 -2.66
CA ASP A 550 1.60 -27.08 -3.40
C ASP A 550 0.79 -27.73 -4.56
N LEU A 551 0.64 -26.98 -5.66
CA LEU A 551 -0.18 -27.40 -6.81
C LEU A 551 0.29 -28.72 -7.40
N GLU A 552 1.60 -28.96 -7.47
CA GLU A 552 2.16 -30.19 -8.02
C GLU A 552 1.65 -31.42 -7.25
N SER A 553 1.78 -31.41 -5.91
CA SER A 553 1.33 -32.51 -5.07
C SER A 553 -0.19 -32.66 -5.07
N ILE A 554 -0.94 -31.55 -5.14
CA ILE A 554 -2.41 -31.57 -5.18
C ILE A 554 -2.92 -32.15 -6.49
N ASN A 555 -2.37 -31.72 -7.64
CA ASN A 555 -2.77 -32.20 -8.96
C ASN A 555 -2.43 -33.70 -9.13
N LYS A 556 -1.35 -34.18 -8.50
CA LYS A 556 -1.02 -35.62 -8.42
C LYS A 556 -1.88 -36.41 -7.42
N LYS A 557 -2.75 -35.75 -6.66
CA LYS A 557 -3.60 -36.32 -5.60
C LYS A 557 -2.79 -36.93 -4.45
N GLU A 558 -1.55 -36.48 -4.26
CA GLU A 558 -0.69 -36.85 -3.13
C GLU A 558 -1.07 -36.07 -1.88
N LYS A 559 -1.58 -34.84 -2.06
CA LYS A 559 -2.10 -33.98 -1.01
C LYS A 559 -3.54 -33.54 -1.32
N LYS A 560 -4.27 -33.15 -0.27
CA LYS A 560 -5.56 -32.45 -0.40
C LYS A 560 -5.30 -30.96 -0.62
N PHE A 561 -6.30 -30.24 -1.13
CA PHE A 561 -6.26 -28.77 -1.19
C PHE A 561 -6.19 -28.20 0.23
N ASP A 562 -5.01 -27.72 0.62
CA ASP A 562 -4.75 -27.09 1.90
C ASP A 562 -3.54 -26.16 1.75
N TYR A 563 -3.63 -24.94 2.28
CA TYR A 563 -2.48 -24.03 2.30
C TYR A 563 -1.53 -24.41 3.42
N GLU A 564 -0.26 -24.57 3.07
CA GLU A 564 0.82 -24.91 3.99
C GLU A 564 1.64 -23.67 4.34
N ILE A 565 2.26 -23.67 5.53
CA ILE A 565 3.20 -22.60 5.90
C ILE A 565 4.44 -22.75 5.03
N GLU A 566 4.72 -21.75 4.21
CA GLU A 566 5.96 -21.68 3.46
C GLU A 566 7.11 -21.26 4.37
N TYR A 567 6.95 -20.08 5.01
CA TYR A 567 7.93 -19.54 5.93
C TYR A 567 7.33 -18.51 6.88
N THR A 568 8.10 -18.18 7.92
CA THR A 568 7.80 -17.10 8.85
C THR A 568 9.01 -16.19 9.02
N THR A 569 8.81 -14.87 9.06
CA THR A 569 9.92 -13.91 9.08
C THR A 569 10.86 -14.08 10.29
N ASP A 570 10.31 -14.47 11.43
CA ASP A 570 11.04 -14.69 12.68
C ASP A 570 11.85 -15.99 12.67
N LYS A 571 11.24 -17.13 12.31
CA LYS A 571 11.94 -18.43 12.34
C LYS A 571 12.90 -18.58 11.17
N ASP A 572 12.51 -18.13 9.98
CA ASP A 572 13.25 -18.42 8.75
C ASP A 572 14.33 -17.40 8.43
N TYR A 573 14.12 -16.14 8.81
CA TYR A 573 15.07 -15.04 8.57
C TYR A 573 15.65 -14.44 9.86
N GLY A 574 15.15 -14.83 11.04
CA GLY A 574 15.63 -14.32 12.32
C GLY A 574 15.31 -12.85 12.54
N MET A 575 14.23 -12.35 11.93
CA MET A 575 13.78 -10.96 12.10
C MET A 575 13.02 -10.85 13.43
N LYS A 576 13.46 -9.92 14.29
CA LYS A 576 12.87 -9.75 15.64
C LYS A 576 11.51 -9.06 15.61
N ASP A 577 11.40 -8.11 14.70
CA ASP A 577 10.22 -7.34 14.36
C ASP A 577 10.34 -7.00 12.87
N LEU A 578 9.32 -6.35 12.32
CA LEU A 578 9.32 -5.88 10.93
C LEU A 578 9.47 -4.35 10.87
N THR A 579 10.24 -3.77 11.79
CA THR A 579 10.62 -2.35 11.69
C THR A 579 11.52 -2.11 10.48
N VAL A 580 11.52 -0.87 9.97
CA VAL A 580 12.38 -0.41 8.88
C VAL A 580 13.83 -0.79 9.15
N ARG A 581 14.33 -0.61 10.36
CA ARG A 581 15.70 -0.97 10.74
C ARG A 581 16.01 -2.45 10.51
N GLU A 582 15.09 -3.35 10.87
CA GLU A 582 15.28 -4.79 10.67
C GLU A 582 15.21 -5.17 9.19
N TRP A 583 14.29 -4.58 8.42
CA TRP A 583 14.27 -4.72 6.95
C TRP A 583 15.56 -4.26 6.30
N LEU A 584 16.12 -3.12 6.70
CA LEU A 584 17.40 -2.64 6.17
C LEU A 584 18.57 -3.56 6.57
N LYS A 585 18.54 -4.16 7.77
CA LYS A 585 19.53 -5.17 8.17
C LYS A 585 19.41 -6.42 7.31
N PHE A 586 18.19 -6.89 7.05
CA PHE A 586 17.92 -8.05 6.23
C PHE A 586 18.33 -7.81 4.77
N GLY A 587 17.91 -6.70 4.17
CA GLY A 587 18.33 -6.28 2.83
C GLY A 587 19.84 -6.19 2.68
N ARG A 588 20.56 -5.59 3.64
CA ARG A 588 22.04 -5.58 3.60
C ARG A 588 22.66 -6.98 3.69
N LYS A 589 22.03 -7.94 4.37
CA LYS A 589 22.51 -9.34 4.39
C LYS A 589 22.31 -9.98 3.01
N LEU A 590 21.15 -9.77 2.39
CA LEU A 590 20.86 -10.26 1.03
C LEU A 590 21.82 -9.64 -0.01
N GLY A 591 22.08 -8.34 0.09
CA GLY A 591 22.95 -7.60 -0.82
C GLY A 591 24.45 -7.87 -0.68
N ARG A 592 24.89 -8.76 0.23
CA ARG A 592 26.32 -9.07 0.37
C ARG A 592 26.86 -9.73 -0.90
N PRO A 593 28.09 -9.39 -1.34
CA PRO A 593 28.71 -10.03 -2.48
C PRO A 593 28.84 -11.54 -2.28
N VAL A 594 28.49 -12.30 -3.31
CA VAL A 594 28.85 -13.71 -3.46
C VAL A 594 30.05 -13.72 -4.41
N LYS A 595 31.28 -13.56 -3.92
CA LYS A 595 32.49 -13.67 -4.76
C LYS A 595 33.56 -14.58 -4.18
N ASP A 596 34.25 -15.23 -5.11
CA ASP A 596 35.14 -16.39 -5.06
C ASP A 596 36.00 -16.63 -3.81
N LEU A 597 35.77 -17.83 -3.27
CA LEU A 597 36.59 -18.77 -2.51
C LEU A 597 38.13 -18.61 -2.57
N LYS A 598 38.71 -17.47 -2.14
CA LYS A 598 40.19 -17.34 -2.09
C LYS A 598 40.81 -16.97 -0.73
N LYS A 599 40.05 -16.88 0.37
CA LYS A 599 40.63 -16.81 1.73
C LYS A 599 39.71 -17.44 2.80
N ASN A 600 40.26 -18.33 3.64
CA ASN A 600 39.55 -19.20 4.58
C ASN A 600 38.53 -18.54 5.53
N ILE A 601 38.65 -17.24 5.84
CA ILE A 601 37.68 -16.52 6.72
C ILE A 601 36.52 -15.91 5.90
N PHE A 602 36.78 -15.48 4.67
CA PHE A 602 35.76 -14.94 3.77
C PHE A 602 34.94 -16.05 3.10
N GLU A 603 35.48 -17.26 3.05
CA GLU A 603 34.81 -18.45 2.51
C GLU A 603 33.52 -18.79 3.28
N THR A 604 33.56 -18.82 4.61
CA THR A 604 32.40 -19.17 5.44
C THR A 604 31.31 -18.12 5.38
N GLN A 605 31.68 -16.84 5.26
CA GLN A 605 30.71 -15.74 5.10
C GLN A 605 30.07 -15.73 3.72
N GLY A 606 30.85 -16.01 2.66
CA GLY A 606 30.35 -16.15 1.29
C GLY A 606 29.36 -17.30 1.16
N LYS A 607 29.67 -18.47 1.74
CA LYS A 607 28.76 -19.63 1.76
C LYS A 607 27.44 -19.32 2.47
N LYS A 608 27.48 -18.62 3.61
CA LYS A 608 26.27 -18.18 4.33
C LYS A 608 25.43 -17.18 3.53
N ALA A 609 26.08 -16.23 2.84
CA ALA A 609 25.39 -15.26 2.00
C ALA A 609 24.74 -15.92 0.76
N ALA A 610 25.42 -16.91 0.17
CA ALA A 610 24.87 -17.70 -0.93
C ALA A 610 23.66 -18.52 -0.47
N ALA A 611 23.77 -19.23 0.65
CA ALA A 611 22.66 -20.02 1.20
C ALA A 611 21.44 -19.16 1.56
N LEU A 612 21.66 -17.98 2.16
CA LEU A 612 20.57 -17.05 2.46
C LEU A 612 19.90 -16.52 1.18
N TRP A 613 20.68 -16.19 0.15
CA TRP A 613 20.13 -15.74 -1.13
C TRP A 613 19.34 -16.84 -1.84
N ALA A 614 19.85 -18.07 -1.87
CA ALA A 614 19.13 -19.21 -2.43
C ALA A 614 17.81 -19.46 -1.68
N LYS A 615 17.84 -19.43 -0.33
CA LYS A 615 16.61 -19.52 0.48
C LYS A 615 15.63 -18.39 0.18
N PHE A 616 16.12 -17.16 0.02
CA PHE A 616 15.29 -16.01 -0.32
C PHE A 616 14.67 -16.15 -1.72
N LEU A 617 15.43 -16.60 -2.72
CA LEU A 617 14.90 -16.85 -4.07
C LEU A 617 13.82 -17.93 -4.07
N LYS A 618 14.02 -19.03 -3.34
CA LYS A 618 13.00 -20.07 -3.16
C LYS A 618 11.68 -19.48 -2.68
N HIS A 619 11.73 -18.62 -1.66
CA HIS A 619 10.52 -17.97 -1.14
C HIS A 619 9.99 -16.88 -2.08
N SER A 620 10.86 -16.15 -2.78
CA SER A 620 10.47 -15.17 -3.81
C SER A 620 9.61 -15.78 -4.91
N PHE A 621 9.85 -17.05 -5.24
CA PHE A 621 9.09 -17.82 -6.22
C PHE A 621 8.19 -18.88 -5.57
N VAL A 622 7.77 -18.63 -4.32
CA VAL A 622 6.74 -19.41 -3.63
C VAL A 622 7.00 -20.93 -3.65
N SER A 623 8.26 -21.32 -3.45
CA SER A 623 8.67 -22.73 -3.41
C SER A 623 8.25 -23.55 -4.64
N SER A 624 8.17 -22.92 -5.81
CA SER A 624 7.82 -23.57 -7.07
C SER A 624 9.04 -24.13 -7.83
N ASP A 625 10.23 -24.10 -7.23
CA ASP A 625 11.52 -24.52 -7.81
C ASP A 625 11.96 -23.71 -9.04
N TYR A 626 11.32 -22.55 -9.30
CA TYR A 626 11.55 -21.75 -10.51
C TYR A 626 13.03 -21.35 -10.70
N GLU A 627 13.72 -21.03 -9.60
CA GLU A 627 15.12 -20.61 -9.62
C GLU A 627 16.09 -21.67 -10.16
N ASN A 628 15.65 -22.93 -10.27
CA ASN A 628 16.45 -24.07 -10.75
C ASN A 628 16.09 -24.52 -12.17
N LEU A 629 15.04 -23.94 -12.80
CA LEU A 629 14.53 -24.36 -14.12
C LEU A 629 15.27 -23.74 -15.32
N GLY A 630 16.14 -22.75 -15.09
CA GLY A 630 16.93 -22.12 -16.16
C GLY A 630 16.14 -21.16 -17.07
N TYR A 631 15.02 -20.60 -16.60
CA TYR A 631 14.21 -19.62 -17.33
C TYR A 631 14.71 -18.16 -17.21
N GLY A 632 15.95 -17.96 -16.76
CA GLY A 632 16.57 -16.66 -16.51
C GLY A 632 17.84 -16.82 -15.72
#